data_AF-A0A814UMX5-F1
#
_entry.id   AF-A0A814UMX5-F1
#
_cell.length_a   1.000
_cell.length_b   1.000
_cell.length_c   1.000
_cell.angle_alpha   90.00
_cell.angle_beta   90.00
_cell.angle_gamma   90.00
#
_symmetry.space_group_name_H-M   'P 1'
#
loop_
_entity.id
_entity.type
_entity.pdbx_description
1 polymer ?
#
loop_
_entity_poly.entity_id
_entity_poly.type
_entity_poly.pdbx_seq_one_letter_code
_entity_poly.pdbx_strand_id
1 'polypeptide(L)'
;MVDVIYDTLEIVDEILHSAKIEYTLFGGTMLGSQRHGGLIPWDDDGDIAIQRNDEQKLLTLIETFADRGLILGVEPLFGYRVWDPRRTVFQVRHQLYVPFVDIFLIDTDVNQYVYITEEAKKMFPYEPLPFGCFQRLVDVSFGHLTLRGLNSDDTQRHLNENYGSDWNHVAWRDYDHLTGEILSKICVALDDPNLLRPALHSQHNDIKPSPSVLTMKSTDVHNDRSDS
;
A
#
# COMPACT_ATOMS: atom_id res chain seq x y z
N MET A 1 -5.78 4.57 -15.62
CA MET A 1 -5.02 3.75 -14.66
C MET A 1 -5.54 4.01 -13.26
N VAL A 2 -5.53 5.27 -12.81
CA VAL A 2 -6.16 5.75 -11.56
C VAL A 2 -7.57 5.18 -11.34
N ASP A 3 -8.46 5.31 -12.32
CA ASP A 3 -9.84 4.79 -12.22
C ASP A 3 -9.90 3.31 -11.90
N VAL A 4 -9.00 2.52 -12.51
CA VAL A 4 -9.00 1.07 -12.31
C VAL A 4 -8.62 0.73 -10.87
N ILE A 5 -7.72 1.48 -10.24
CA ILE A 5 -7.34 1.27 -8.83
C ILE A 5 -8.53 1.58 -7.93
N TYR A 6 -9.18 2.73 -8.12
CA TYR A 6 -10.39 3.08 -7.35
C TYR A 6 -11.51 2.06 -7.56
N ASP A 7 -11.82 1.68 -8.80
CA ASP A 7 -12.85 0.69 -9.12
C ASP A 7 -12.50 -0.68 -8.48
N THR A 8 -11.22 -1.07 -8.49
CA THR A 8 -10.77 -2.33 -7.88
C THR A 8 -10.88 -2.26 -6.36
N LEU A 9 -10.48 -1.17 -5.72
CA LEU A 9 -10.61 -0.97 -4.27
C LEU A 9 -12.07 -0.97 -3.82
N GLU A 10 -12.97 -0.34 -4.59
CA GLU A 10 -14.42 -0.36 -4.31
C GLU A 10 -14.96 -1.80 -4.34
N ILE A 11 -14.63 -2.58 -5.37
CA ILE A 11 -15.08 -3.97 -5.47
C ILE A 11 -14.46 -4.83 -4.36
N VAL A 12 -13.18 -4.63 -4.04
CA VAL A 12 -12.48 -5.34 -2.95
C VAL A 12 -13.15 -5.03 -1.61
N ASP A 13 -13.42 -3.76 -1.30
CA ASP A 13 -14.14 -3.35 -0.08
C ASP A 13 -15.49 -4.06 0.04
N GLU A 14 -16.32 -4.01 -1.00
CA GLU A 14 -17.63 -4.66 -1.02
C GLU A 14 -17.55 -6.16 -0.74
N ILE A 15 -16.59 -6.85 -1.37
CA ILE A 15 -16.39 -8.30 -1.23
C ILE A 15 -15.91 -8.63 0.19
N LEU A 16 -14.89 -7.95 0.70
CA LEU A 16 -14.33 -8.20 2.02
C LEU A 16 -15.34 -7.87 3.13
N HIS A 17 -16.07 -6.76 2.99
CA HIS A 17 -17.14 -6.38 3.91
C HIS A 17 -18.26 -7.43 3.94
N SER A 18 -18.71 -7.89 2.77
CA SER A 18 -19.74 -8.95 2.66
C SER A 18 -19.28 -10.26 3.27
N ALA A 19 -17.99 -10.58 3.12
CA ALA A 19 -17.38 -11.74 3.75
C ALA A 19 -17.21 -11.55 5.26
N LYS A 20 -17.19 -10.33 5.81
CA LYS A 20 -16.75 -10.01 7.18
C LYS A 20 -15.25 -10.30 7.37
N ILE A 21 -14.44 -9.87 6.42
CA ILE A 21 -12.98 -9.83 6.53
C ILE A 21 -12.63 -8.37 6.83
N GLU A 22 -12.03 -8.11 7.99
CA GLU A 22 -11.55 -6.78 8.32
C GLU A 22 -10.24 -6.50 7.58
N TYR A 23 -10.14 -5.31 7.01
CA TYR A 23 -8.94 -4.83 6.35
C TYR A 23 -8.67 -3.38 6.75
N THR A 24 -7.44 -2.91 6.52
CA THR A 24 -7.09 -1.48 6.61
C THR A 24 -6.32 -1.06 5.39
N LEU A 25 -6.45 0.21 4.97
CA LEU A 25 -5.47 0.83 4.08
C LEU A 25 -4.06 0.64 4.64
N PHE A 26 -3.11 0.42 3.75
CA PHE A 26 -1.73 0.14 4.11
C PHE A 26 -0.75 0.91 3.20
N GLY A 27 0.54 0.91 3.55
CA GLY A 27 1.61 1.49 2.73
C GLY A 27 1.33 2.86 2.11
N GLY A 28 1.64 2.99 0.82
CA GLY A 28 1.44 4.21 0.02
C GLY A 28 -0.02 4.64 -0.04
N THR A 29 -0.95 3.69 -0.06
CA THR A 29 -2.39 3.97 -0.08
C THR A 29 -2.89 4.65 1.21
N MET A 30 -2.42 4.20 2.37
CA MET A 30 -2.70 4.87 3.65
C MET A 30 -2.07 6.27 3.71
N LEU A 31 -0.82 6.41 3.27
CA LEU A 31 -0.16 7.71 3.18
C LEU A 31 -0.91 8.67 2.24
N GLY A 32 -1.38 8.17 1.10
CA GLY A 32 -2.19 8.90 0.13
C GLY A 32 -3.50 9.40 0.72
N SER A 33 -4.24 8.52 1.42
CA SER A 33 -5.47 8.89 2.15
C SER A 33 -5.25 10.11 3.05
N GLN A 34 -4.15 10.12 3.82
CA GLN A 34 -3.91 11.16 4.81
C GLN A 34 -3.29 12.43 4.22
N ARG A 35 -2.37 12.28 3.27
CA ARG A 35 -1.57 13.40 2.73
C ARG A 35 -2.21 14.07 1.52
N HIS A 36 -2.80 13.28 0.63
CA HIS A 36 -3.38 13.75 -0.63
C HIS A 36 -4.91 13.68 -0.64
N GLY A 37 -5.52 13.02 0.35
CA GLY A 37 -6.96 12.75 0.35
C GLY A 37 -7.38 11.70 -0.66
N GLY A 38 -6.46 10.84 -1.13
CA GLY A 38 -6.68 9.83 -2.17
C GLY A 38 -5.38 9.24 -2.70
N LEU A 39 -5.43 8.55 -3.83
CA LEU A 39 -4.24 7.97 -4.46
C LEU A 39 -3.17 9.03 -4.70
N ILE A 40 -1.90 8.70 -4.41
CA ILE A 40 -0.78 9.59 -4.66
C ILE A 40 -0.59 9.72 -6.19
N PRO A 41 -0.36 10.91 -6.75
CA PRO A 41 -0.33 11.12 -8.21
C PRO A 41 0.66 10.26 -9.01
N TRP A 42 1.67 9.71 -8.36
CA TRP A 42 2.71 8.88 -8.99
C TRP A 42 2.68 7.41 -8.55
N ASP A 43 1.70 7.00 -7.74
CA ASP A 43 1.48 5.60 -7.39
C ASP A 43 0.73 4.88 -8.53
N ASP A 44 0.94 3.57 -8.63
CA ASP A 44 0.43 2.73 -9.70
C ASP A 44 -0.37 1.50 -9.22
N ASP A 45 -0.50 1.34 -7.91
CA ASP A 45 -1.22 0.29 -7.21
C ASP A 45 -2.07 0.83 -6.03
N GLY A 46 -2.79 -0.08 -5.39
CA GLY A 46 -3.47 0.16 -4.11
C GLY A 46 -3.08 -0.91 -3.09
N ASP A 47 -3.02 -0.55 -1.81
CA ASP A 47 -2.49 -1.41 -0.75
C ASP A 47 -3.48 -1.51 0.40
N ILE A 48 -3.84 -2.76 0.74
CA ILE A 48 -4.59 -3.06 1.95
C ILE A 48 -3.95 -4.20 2.73
N ALA A 49 -4.15 -4.23 4.04
CA ALA A 49 -3.69 -5.32 4.90
C ALA A 49 -4.88 -6.07 5.53
N ILE A 50 -4.78 -7.40 5.59
CA ILE A 50 -5.70 -8.27 6.33
C ILE A 50 -4.93 -9.13 7.34
N GLN A 51 -5.59 -9.54 8.41
CA GLN A 51 -5.00 -10.48 9.35
C GLN A 51 -4.90 -11.87 8.74
N ARG A 52 -3.79 -12.57 8.97
CA ARG A 52 -3.53 -13.94 8.52
C ARG A 52 -4.66 -14.92 8.88
N ASN A 53 -5.34 -14.71 9.99
CA ASN A 53 -6.48 -15.53 10.40
C ASN A 53 -7.64 -15.53 9.39
N ASP A 54 -7.74 -14.50 8.55
CA ASP A 54 -8.75 -14.39 7.49
C ASP A 54 -8.28 -14.94 6.13
N GLU A 55 -7.03 -15.40 6.00
CA GLU A 55 -6.46 -15.92 4.74
C GLU A 55 -7.31 -17.04 4.14
N GLN A 56 -7.68 -18.04 4.95
CA GLN A 56 -8.46 -19.18 4.45
C GLN A 56 -9.83 -18.73 3.94
N LYS A 57 -10.38 -17.66 4.51
CA LYS A 57 -11.67 -17.09 4.12
C LYS A 57 -11.52 -16.27 2.84
N LEU A 58 -10.47 -15.47 2.71
CA LEU A 58 -10.11 -14.79 1.47
C LEU A 58 -10.02 -15.78 0.29
N LEU A 59 -9.37 -16.93 0.49
CA LEU A 59 -9.24 -17.97 -0.53
C LEU A 59 -10.60 -18.57 -0.97
N THR A 60 -11.63 -18.51 -0.14
CA THR A 60 -12.98 -18.94 -0.56
C THR A 60 -13.67 -17.94 -1.50
N LEU A 61 -13.13 -16.73 -1.66
CA LEU A 61 -13.72 -15.64 -2.44
C LEU A 61 -13.19 -15.59 -3.88
N ILE A 62 -12.36 -16.54 -4.31
CA ILE A 62 -11.78 -16.57 -5.67
C ILE A 62 -12.87 -16.44 -6.74
N GLU A 63 -13.94 -17.25 -6.65
CA GLU A 63 -15.06 -17.19 -7.59
C GLU A 63 -15.86 -15.90 -7.45
N THR A 64 -15.97 -15.34 -6.24
CA THR A 64 -16.63 -14.05 -6.01
C THR A 64 -15.88 -12.89 -6.68
N PHE A 65 -14.55 -12.89 -6.63
CA PHE A 65 -13.74 -11.94 -7.40
C PHE A 65 -13.92 -12.15 -8.91
N ALA A 66 -13.92 -13.41 -9.37
CA ALA A 66 -14.11 -13.76 -10.78
C ALA A 66 -15.47 -13.30 -11.32
N ASP A 67 -16.54 -13.44 -10.55
CA ASP A 67 -17.89 -12.96 -10.87
C ASP A 67 -17.95 -11.44 -11.04
N ARG A 68 -17.06 -10.70 -10.38
CA ARG A 68 -16.88 -9.25 -10.54
C ARG A 68 -15.88 -8.88 -11.64
N GLY A 69 -15.35 -9.88 -12.35
CA GLY A 69 -14.38 -9.70 -13.43
C GLY A 69 -12.97 -9.38 -12.93
N LEU A 70 -12.65 -9.74 -11.69
CA LEU A 70 -11.32 -9.58 -11.08
C LEU A 70 -10.65 -10.95 -10.89
N ILE A 71 -9.33 -10.98 -10.82
CA ILE A 71 -8.56 -12.16 -10.44
C ILE A 71 -7.92 -11.91 -9.10
N LEU A 72 -8.08 -12.85 -8.17
CA LEU A 72 -7.28 -12.96 -6.94
C LEU A 72 -6.12 -13.93 -7.18
N GLY A 73 -4.89 -13.43 -7.18
CA GLY A 73 -3.68 -14.22 -7.38
C GLY A 73 -2.73 -14.13 -6.19
N VAL A 74 -1.81 -15.08 -6.10
CA VAL A 74 -0.80 -15.12 -5.04
C VAL A 74 0.34 -14.17 -5.38
N GLU A 75 0.74 -13.34 -4.41
CA GLU A 75 2.00 -12.60 -4.40
C GLU A 75 2.93 -13.24 -3.37
N PRO A 76 3.92 -14.05 -3.79
CA PRO A 76 4.68 -14.91 -2.89
C PRO A 76 5.40 -14.21 -1.73
N LEU A 77 5.72 -12.92 -1.88
CA LEU A 77 6.39 -12.17 -0.83
C LEU A 77 5.44 -11.64 0.24
N PHE A 78 4.24 -11.19 -0.15
CA PHE A 78 3.41 -10.34 0.71
C PHE A 78 2.02 -10.90 1.00
N GLY A 79 1.50 -11.80 0.17
CA GLY A 79 0.14 -12.33 0.30
C GLY A 79 -0.52 -12.50 -1.06
N TYR A 80 -1.38 -11.56 -1.45
CA TYR A 80 -2.21 -11.68 -2.64
C TYR A 80 -2.30 -10.38 -3.42
N ARG A 81 -2.71 -10.49 -4.69
CA ARG A 81 -3.01 -9.39 -5.59
C ARG A 81 -4.38 -9.55 -6.20
N VAL A 82 -5.09 -8.44 -6.36
CA VAL A 82 -6.35 -8.35 -7.09
C VAL A 82 -6.19 -7.44 -8.29
N TRP A 83 -6.59 -7.91 -9.48
CA TRP A 83 -6.51 -7.10 -10.70
C TRP A 83 -7.65 -7.40 -11.67
N ASP A 84 -7.97 -6.42 -12.54
CA ASP A 84 -8.90 -6.60 -13.65
C ASP A 84 -8.10 -7.00 -14.92
N PRO A 85 -8.16 -8.28 -15.37
CA PRO A 85 -7.38 -8.75 -16.52
C PRO A 85 -7.76 -8.06 -17.84
N ARG A 86 -8.88 -7.32 -17.89
CA ARG A 86 -9.33 -6.56 -19.07
C ARG A 86 -8.73 -5.15 -19.11
N ARG A 87 -8.23 -4.64 -17.97
CA ARG A 87 -7.78 -3.25 -17.79
C ARG A 87 -6.32 -3.14 -17.29
N THR A 88 -5.68 -4.25 -16.93
CA THR A 88 -4.25 -4.33 -16.58
C THR A 88 -3.36 -4.36 -17.83
N VAL A 89 -2.28 -3.58 -17.84
CA VAL A 89 -1.46 -3.32 -19.03
C VAL A 89 -0.23 -4.23 -19.04
N PHE A 90 -0.33 -5.38 -19.73
CA PHE A 90 0.70 -6.35 -20.17
C PHE A 90 1.98 -6.63 -19.33
N GLN A 91 2.31 -7.92 -19.32
CA GLN A 91 3.47 -8.54 -18.69
C GLN A 91 4.80 -8.22 -19.42
N VAL A 92 5.78 -7.67 -18.71
CA VAL A 92 7.19 -7.64 -19.15
C VAL A 92 7.99 -8.56 -18.22
N ARG A 93 8.76 -9.50 -18.79
CA ARG A 93 9.66 -10.42 -18.04
C ARG A 93 9.00 -11.14 -16.86
N HIS A 94 7.77 -11.60 -17.04
CA HIS A 94 6.98 -12.33 -16.05
C HIS A 94 6.36 -11.52 -14.89
N GLN A 95 6.52 -10.19 -14.85
CA GLN A 95 5.85 -9.34 -13.86
C GLN A 95 4.57 -8.70 -14.42
N LEU A 96 3.51 -8.70 -13.61
CA LEU A 96 2.22 -8.07 -13.91
C LEU A 96 2.39 -6.55 -13.81
N TYR A 97 2.17 -5.80 -14.88
CA TYR A 97 2.16 -4.34 -14.81
C TYR A 97 0.74 -3.84 -14.69
N VAL A 98 0.50 -3.24 -13.53
CA VAL A 98 -0.39 -2.15 -13.17
C VAL A 98 -1.63 -1.87 -14.05
N PRO A 99 -2.74 -1.50 -13.41
CA PRO A 99 -2.95 -1.36 -11.97
C PRO A 99 -3.42 -2.66 -11.31
N PHE A 100 -3.12 -2.80 -10.02
CA PHE A 100 -3.58 -3.89 -9.14
C PHE A 100 -3.79 -3.35 -7.72
N VAL A 101 -4.42 -4.16 -6.88
CA VAL A 101 -4.50 -3.94 -5.43
C VAL A 101 -3.78 -5.08 -4.72
N ASP A 102 -2.74 -4.76 -3.95
CA ASP A 102 -2.06 -5.69 -3.05
C ASP A 102 -2.89 -5.90 -1.78
N ILE A 103 -3.04 -7.17 -1.40
CA ILE A 103 -3.63 -7.62 -0.13
C ILE A 103 -2.50 -8.24 0.69
N PHE A 104 -1.91 -7.42 1.55
CA PHE A 104 -0.86 -7.83 2.47
C PHE A 104 -1.42 -8.71 3.56
N LEU A 105 -0.86 -9.91 3.69
CA LEU A 105 -1.08 -10.75 4.85
C LEU A 105 -0.17 -10.31 5.99
N ILE A 106 -0.77 -10.00 7.13
CA ILE A 106 -0.04 -9.64 8.34
C ILE A 106 -0.37 -10.59 9.49
N ASP A 107 0.63 -10.87 10.31
CA ASP A 107 0.53 -11.73 11.49
C ASP A 107 0.93 -10.96 12.75
N THR A 108 0.54 -11.45 13.92
CA THR A 108 0.89 -10.83 15.20
C THR A 108 2.29 -11.26 15.64
N ASP A 109 3.14 -10.30 15.99
CA ASP A 109 4.41 -10.54 16.68
C ASP A 109 4.50 -9.65 17.93
N VAL A 110 4.66 -10.28 19.10
CA VAL A 110 4.71 -9.73 20.48
C VAL A 110 3.75 -8.56 20.78
N ASN A 111 3.91 -7.40 20.14
CA ASN A 111 3.13 -6.17 20.31
C ASN A 111 2.89 -5.39 19.00
N GLN A 112 2.90 -6.03 17.85
CA GLN A 112 2.65 -5.39 16.55
C GLN A 112 2.18 -6.39 15.50
N TYR A 113 1.66 -5.89 14.38
CA TYR A 113 1.42 -6.75 13.21
C TYR A 113 2.56 -6.61 12.21
N VAL A 114 3.08 -7.73 11.72
CA VAL A 114 4.24 -7.80 10.80
C VAL A 114 3.89 -8.61 9.55
N TYR A 115 4.67 -8.43 8.49
CA TYR A 115 4.59 -9.28 7.30
C TYR A 115 4.75 -10.77 7.63
N ILE A 116 4.08 -11.64 6.87
CA ILE A 116 4.11 -13.09 7.09
C ILE A 116 5.42 -13.78 6.64
N THR A 117 6.18 -13.19 5.71
CA THR A 117 7.43 -13.78 5.20
C THR A 117 8.65 -13.10 5.79
N GLU A 118 9.73 -13.87 6.00
CA GLU A 118 11.00 -13.31 6.50
C GLU A 118 11.69 -12.42 5.46
N GLU A 119 11.47 -12.72 4.18
CA GLU A 119 11.93 -11.91 3.05
C GLU A 119 11.27 -10.53 3.06
N ALA A 120 9.94 -10.45 3.23
CA ALA A 120 9.24 -9.18 3.35
C ALA A 120 9.67 -8.40 4.58
N LYS A 121 9.83 -9.05 5.75
CA LYS A 121 10.36 -8.40 6.96
C LYS A 121 11.78 -7.84 6.76
N LYS A 122 12.63 -8.49 5.97
CA LYS A 122 13.98 -7.98 5.67
C LYS A 122 13.94 -6.82 4.68
N MET A 123 13.02 -6.85 3.72
CA MET A 123 12.86 -5.81 2.71
C MET A 123 12.23 -4.54 3.30
N PHE A 124 11.23 -4.72 4.17
CA PHE A 124 10.45 -3.66 4.81
C PHE A 124 10.42 -3.82 6.34
N PRO A 125 11.58 -3.68 7.02
CA PRO A 125 11.73 -4.00 8.43
C PRO A 125 11.01 -3.04 9.39
N TYR A 126 10.52 -1.89 8.92
CA TYR A 126 9.90 -0.90 9.79
C TYR A 126 8.44 -0.58 9.48
N GLU A 127 7.71 -1.45 8.75
CA GLU A 127 6.27 -1.27 8.45
C GLU A 127 5.25 -2.06 9.30
N PRO A 128 5.40 -2.19 10.63
CA PRO A 128 4.39 -2.86 11.42
C PRO A 128 3.15 -1.97 11.65
N LEU A 129 1.97 -2.60 11.63
CA LEU A 129 0.74 -1.94 12.06
C LEU A 129 0.62 -1.97 13.60
N PRO A 130 0.07 -0.91 14.23
CA PRO A 130 -0.09 -0.86 15.69
C PRO A 130 -0.91 -2.04 16.22
N PHE A 131 -0.49 -2.62 17.34
CA PHE A 131 -1.23 -3.72 17.93
C PHE A 131 -2.66 -3.32 18.34
N GLY A 132 -3.59 -4.24 18.08
CA GLY A 132 -5.00 -4.05 18.34
C GLY A 132 -5.69 -3.01 17.45
N CYS A 133 -5.04 -2.55 16.37
CA CYS A 133 -5.65 -1.57 15.46
C CYS A 133 -6.91 -2.12 14.77
N PHE A 134 -6.95 -3.41 14.45
CA PHE A 134 -8.10 -4.07 13.82
C PHE A 134 -9.39 -3.98 14.64
N GLN A 135 -9.32 -3.83 15.96
CA GLN A 135 -10.50 -3.66 16.82
C GLN A 135 -10.99 -2.21 16.87
N ARG A 136 -10.25 -1.27 16.27
CA ARG A 136 -10.48 0.18 16.35
C ARG A 136 -10.43 0.86 14.97
N LEU A 137 -10.65 0.09 13.92
CA LEU A 137 -10.70 0.60 12.55
C LEU A 137 -11.89 1.54 12.39
N VAL A 138 -11.71 2.55 11.55
CA VAL A 138 -12.72 3.56 11.24
C VAL A 138 -12.88 3.70 9.74
N ASP A 139 -13.94 4.36 9.33
CA ASP A 139 -14.12 4.76 7.94
C ASP A 139 -13.24 5.98 7.67
N VAL A 140 -12.47 5.93 6.59
CA VAL A 140 -11.56 6.99 6.14
C VAL A 140 -11.86 7.34 4.69
N SER A 141 -11.68 8.61 4.33
CA SER A 141 -11.83 9.05 2.94
C SER A 141 -10.60 8.68 2.11
N PHE A 142 -10.82 8.19 0.90
CA PHE A 142 -9.78 7.96 -0.10
C PHE A 142 -10.32 8.31 -1.48
N GLY A 143 -9.99 9.49 -1.98
CA GLY A 143 -10.62 10.06 -3.16
C GLY A 143 -12.12 10.22 -2.97
N HIS A 144 -12.90 9.56 -3.82
CA HIS A 144 -14.36 9.52 -3.70
C HIS A 144 -14.87 8.34 -2.86
N LEU A 145 -13.99 7.42 -2.45
CA LEU A 145 -14.34 6.25 -1.67
C LEU A 145 -14.33 6.53 -0.17
N THR A 146 -15.09 5.72 0.55
CA THR A 146 -15.02 5.59 2.01
C THR A 146 -14.58 4.16 2.31
N LEU A 147 -13.37 3.99 2.85
CA LEU A 147 -12.73 2.69 3.05
C LEU A 147 -12.36 2.48 4.52
N ARG A 148 -12.00 1.26 4.90
CA ARG A 148 -11.52 0.96 6.26
C ARG A 148 -10.07 1.36 6.46
N GLY A 149 -9.79 2.06 7.55
CA GLY A 149 -8.45 2.54 7.90
C GLY A 149 -8.21 2.62 9.40
N LEU A 150 -6.97 2.92 9.76
CA LEU A 150 -6.59 3.23 11.13
C LEU A 150 -7.32 4.49 11.64
N ASN A 151 -7.61 4.55 12.95
CA ASN A 151 -8.04 5.78 13.59
C ASN A 151 -6.89 6.82 13.63
N SER A 152 -7.23 8.09 13.83
CA SER A 152 -6.26 9.20 13.74
C SER A 152 -5.01 9.04 14.61
N ASP A 153 -5.13 8.49 15.82
CA ASP A 153 -3.98 8.31 16.73
C ASP A 153 -3.05 7.18 16.25
N ASP A 154 -3.61 6.07 15.78
CA ASP A 154 -2.85 4.97 15.18
C ASP A 154 -2.20 5.41 13.87
N THR A 155 -2.93 6.13 13.02
CA THR A 155 -2.44 6.68 11.77
C THR A 155 -1.26 7.63 11.98
N GLN A 156 -1.40 8.62 12.86
CA GLN A 156 -0.35 9.61 13.09
C GLN A 156 0.93 8.96 13.63
N ARG A 157 0.79 8.01 14.56
CA ARG A 157 1.91 7.25 15.11
C ARG A 157 2.59 6.43 14.03
N HIS A 158 1.82 5.62 13.30
CA HIS A 158 2.35 4.80 12.23
C HIS A 158 3.08 5.66 11.20
N LEU A 159 2.46 6.72 10.67
CA LEU A 159 3.12 7.59 9.69
C LEU A 159 4.39 8.25 10.21
N ASN A 160 4.41 8.71 11.47
CA ASN A 160 5.61 9.31 12.06
C ASN A 160 6.76 8.30 12.24
N GLU A 161 6.46 7.08 12.69
CA GLU A 161 7.45 6.02 12.92
C GLU A 161 8.00 5.51 11.58
N ASN A 162 7.15 5.44 10.55
CA ASN A 162 7.45 4.76 9.29
C ASN A 162 8.00 5.71 8.22
N TYR A 163 7.43 6.91 8.13
CA TYR A 163 7.73 7.89 7.07
C TYR A 163 8.48 9.12 7.61
N GLY A 164 8.64 9.23 8.93
CA GLY A 164 9.25 10.36 9.60
C GLY A 164 8.24 11.47 9.91
N SER A 165 8.53 12.33 10.89
CA SER A 165 7.62 13.40 11.33
C SER A 165 7.29 14.46 10.27
N ASP A 166 8.02 14.47 9.17
CA ASP A 166 7.88 15.34 8.00
C ASP A 166 7.16 14.68 6.82
N TRP A 167 6.54 13.49 7.02
CA TRP A 167 5.86 12.72 5.97
C TRP A 167 4.83 13.54 5.16
N ASN A 168 4.22 14.54 5.78
CA ASN A 168 3.23 15.44 5.17
C ASN A 168 3.85 16.59 4.35
N HIS A 169 5.18 16.72 4.37
CA HIS A 169 5.93 17.79 3.70
C HIS A 169 7.00 17.27 2.74
N VAL A 170 7.32 15.97 2.76
CA VAL A 170 8.35 15.38 1.88
C VAL A 170 7.89 14.08 1.23
N ALA A 171 8.49 13.78 0.09
CA ALA A 171 8.37 12.52 -0.62
C ALA A 171 9.78 11.92 -0.82
N TRP A 172 9.91 10.62 -0.64
CA TRP A 172 11.17 9.87 -0.81
C TRP A 172 11.10 8.87 -1.95
N ARG A 173 11.94 8.95 -2.98
CA ARG A 173 12.05 7.88 -3.98
C ARG A 173 13.12 6.87 -3.56
N ASP A 174 12.72 5.63 -3.29
CA ASP A 174 13.63 4.53 -2.90
C ASP A 174 13.23 3.13 -3.42
N TYR A 175 12.15 2.99 -4.18
CA TYR A 175 11.75 1.70 -4.78
C TYR A 175 11.25 1.88 -6.22
N ASP A 176 11.52 0.90 -7.09
CA ASP A 176 11.00 0.86 -8.47
C ASP A 176 10.10 -0.37 -8.65
N HIS A 177 8.79 -0.15 -8.80
CA HIS A 177 7.82 -1.24 -9.00
C HIS A 177 8.00 -1.96 -10.34
N LEU A 178 8.64 -1.31 -11.33
CA LEU A 178 8.91 -1.94 -12.62
C LEU A 178 10.05 -2.95 -12.54
N THR A 179 11.09 -2.71 -11.74
CA THR A 179 12.22 -3.63 -11.62
C THR A 179 12.19 -4.47 -10.33
N GLY A 180 11.40 -4.06 -9.34
CA GLY A 180 11.39 -4.61 -7.99
C GLY A 180 12.66 -4.28 -7.21
N GLU A 181 13.42 -3.27 -7.63
CA GLU A 181 14.71 -2.91 -7.05
C GLU A 181 14.60 -1.73 -6.07
N ILE A 182 15.41 -1.79 -5.01
CA ILE A 182 15.64 -0.65 -4.11
C ILE A 182 16.56 0.35 -4.82
N LEU A 183 16.11 1.60 -4.92
CA LEU A 183 16.82 2.71 -5.56
C LEU A 183 17.65 3.53 -4.55
N SER A 184 18.54 4.38 -5.08
CA SER A 184 19.19 5.41 -4.25
C SER A 184 18.15 6.42 -3.76
N LYS A 185 18.10 6.62 -2.43
CA LYS A 185 17.10 7.45 -1.78
C LYS A 185 17.19 8.92 -2.19
N ILE A 186 16.11 9.47 -2.77
CA ILE A 186 16.01 10.90 -3.14
C ILE A 186 14.84 11.54 -2.41
N CYS A 187 15.10 12.64 -1.68
CA CYS A 187 14.07 13.44 -1.02
C CYS A 187 13.57 14.56 -1.94
N VAL A 188 12.26 14.75 -1.99
CA VAL A 188 11.57 15.83 -2.70
C VAL A 188 10.69 16.57 -1.71
N ALA A 189 10.86 17.89 -1.62
CA ALA A 189 9.96 18.73 -0.82
C ALA A 189 8.60 18.87 -1.53
N LEU A 190 7.52 18.83 -0.75
CA LEU A 190 6.14 19.01 -1.21
C LEU A 190 5.67 20.45 -0.88
N ASP A 191 6.42 21.43 -1.36
CA ASP A 191 6.17 22.86 -1.13
C ASP A 191 5.16 23.47 -2.11
N ASP A 192 4.99 22.88 -3.29
CA ASP A 192 3.92 23.21 -4.24
C ASP A 192 2.61 22.50 -3.84
N PRO A 193 1.54 23.26 -3.50
CA PRO A 193 0.23 22.67 -3.16
C PRO A 193 -0.38 21.79 -4.25
N ASN A 194 0.04 21.93 -5.51
CA ASN A 194 -0.43 21.06 -6.58
C ASN A 194 0.13 19.63 -6.46
N LEU A 195 1.27 19.45 -5.80
CA LEU A 195 1.85 18.13 -5.52
C LEU A 195 1.09 17.37 -4.44
N LEU A 196 0.29 18.06 -3.62
CA LEU A 196 -0.54 17.48 -2.56
C LEU A 196 -1.96 17.11 -3.01
N ARG A 197 -2.27 17.28 -4.29
CA ARG A 197 -3.59 16.85 -4.83
C ARG A 197 -3.57 15.35 -5.10
N PRO A 198 -4.70 14.65 -4.92
CA PRO A 198 -4.77 13.23 -5.25
C PRO A 198 -4.75 13.05 -6.77
N ALA A 199 -4.40 11.85 -7.21
CA ALA A 199 -4.51 11.44 -8.61
C ALA A 199 -5.97 11.60 -9.07
N LEU A 200 -6.17 12.32 -10.19
CA LEU A 200 -7.51 12.59 -10.72
C LEU A 200 -7.90 11.55 -11.77
N HIS A 201 -9.21 11.26 -11.84
CA HIS A 201 -9.81 10.35 -12.83
C HIS A 201 -9.40 10.65 -14.28
N SER A 202 -9.18 11.92 -14.63
CA SER A 202 -8.87 12.34 -16.01
C SER A 202 -7.39 12.23 -16.40
N GLN A 203 -6.48 11.82 -15.50
CA GLN A 203 -5.05 11.68 -15.84
C GLN A 203 -4.78 10.30 -16.46
N HIS A 204 -5.31 10.08 -17.67
CA HIS A 204 -5.09 8.84 -18.42
C HIS A 204 -3.69 8.73 -19.05
N ASN A 205 -2.93 9.84 -19.16
CA ASN A 205 -1.68 9.90 -19.92
C ASN A 205 -0.46 10.47 -19.16
N ASP A 206 -0.61 10.93 -17.91
CA ASP A 206 0.43 11.69 -17.21
C ASP A 206 1.06 10.95 -16.01
N ILE A 207 1.03 9.61 -16.03
CA ILE A 207 1.89 8.86 -15.12
C ILE A 207 3.29 8.90 -15.70
N LYS A 208 4.07 9.84 -15.19
CA LYS A 208 5.48 10.00 -15.54
C LYS A 208 6.18 8.64 -15.33
N PRO A 209 7.10 8.23 -16.21
CA PRO A 209 7.81 6.97 -16.10
C PRO A 209 8.78 7.03 -14.91
N SER A 210 8.28 6.77 -13.72
CA SER A 210 8.60 5.61 -12.88
C SER A 210 8.00 5.88 -11.50
N PRO A 211 7.31 4.87 -10.95
CA PRO A 211 6.62 4.94 -9.67
C PRO A 211 7.66 4.82 -8.58
N SER A 212 7.46 5.51 -7.48
CA SER A 212 8.25 5.25 -6.29
C SER A 212 7.32 5.45 -5.13
N VAL A 213 6.77 4.34 -4.64
CA VAL A 213 6.28 4.30 -3.27
C VAL A 213 7.44 4.77 -2.39
N LEU A 214 7.09 5.68 -1.50
CA LEU A 214 8.03 6.47 -0.75
C LEU A 214 8.14 5.85 0.64
N THR A 215 9.17 5.06 0.96
CA THR A 215 9.20 4.36 2.26
C THR A 215 10.54 4.41 3.00
N MET A 216 10.43 4.77 4.28
CA MET A 216 11.37 4.56 5.39
C MET A 216 12.69 5.33 5.38
N LYS A 217 12.97 6.04 6.47
CA LYS A 217 14.34 6.45 6.82
C LYS A 217 15.20 5.19 7.00
N SER A 218 16.08 4.89 6.05
CA SER A 218 17.33 4.23 6.40
C SER A 218 18.09 5.21 7.29
N THR A 219 18.06 5.04 8.60
CA THR A 219 19.09 5.69 9.41
C THR A 219 20.43 5.16 8.93
N ASP A 220 21.31 6.10 8.58
CA ASP A 220 22.71 5.84 8.27
C ASP A 220 23.26 4.77 9.21
N VAL A 221 23.84 3.71 8.63
CA VAL A 221 24.83 2.91 9.32
C VAL A 221 25.98 3.85 9.61
N HIS A 222 25.94 4.54 10.76
CA HIS A 222 27.13 5.13 11.34
C HIS A 222 28.08 3.97 11.64
N ASN A 223 28.98 3.77 10.70
CA ASN A 223 30.16 2.95 10.82
C ASN A 223 31.10 3.66 11.81
N ASP A 224 30.77 3.61 13.10
CA ASP A 224 31.71 3.96 14.17
C ASP A 224 32.68 2.80 14.34
N ARG A 225 33.63 2.72 13.38
CA ARG A 225 34.96 2.22 13.68
C ARG A 225 35.70 3.34 14.39
N SER A 226 35.56 3.41 15.71
CA SER A 226 36.60 4.01 16.53
C SER A 226 37.60 2.91 16.91
N ASP A 227 38.72 2.91 16.19
CA ASP A 227 39.98 2.37 16.68
C ASP A 227 40.28 2.96 18.06
N SER A 228 40.41 2.10 19.07
CA SER A 228 41.31 2.25 20.22
C SER A 228 41.41 0.95 21.01
#